data_AF-Q1YZD8-F1
#
_entry.id   AF-Q1YZD8-F1
#
_cell.length_a   1.000
_cell.length_b   1.000
_cell.length_c   1.000
_cell.angle_alpha   90.00
_cell.angle_beta   90.00
_cell.angle_gamma   90.00
#
_symmetry.space_group_name_H-M   'P 1'
#
loop_
_entity.id
_entity.type
_entity.pdbx_description
1 polymer ?
#
loop_
_entity_poly.entity_id
_entity_poly.type
_entity_poly.pdbx_seq_one_letter_code
_entity_poly.pdbx_strand_id
1 'polypeptide(L)'
;MTVKPMTFIQTSIVTLALASTASVYAQDSSQSNSQENMKIRLATTTSTYHSGLLDYLLPEFKKDTGYTVDVLAAGTGKSLRMGQNGDVDLVMTHAPKSEAKFVDDGFGVLPRKLMYNDFVLVGPKADPAKINADKDVVKAITDIASYNATFISRGDDSGTNKKELGLWEQAKIEPNFGGYKAVGQGMGPTLNMASELQAYTLTDRGTWLAYENKLDLKILVQGDKRLFNPYQVILVNPSRYPDINYQGAKAFSDWLVNPKAQAMINSYQRHGEQLFVANAVVQ
;
A
#
# COMPACT_ATOMS: atom_id res chain seq x y z
N MET A 1 -21.78 106.97 -6.64
CA MET A 1 -21.59 105.58 -6.18
C MET A 1 -20.52 104.95 -7.04
N THR A 2 -19.34 104.75 -6.43
CA THR A 2 -18.41 103.60 -6.60
C THR A 2 -18.64 102.74 -7.85
N VAL A 3 -17.71 102.55 -8.79
CA VAL A 3 -16.33 102.05 -8.65
C VAL A 3 -15.48 102.37 -9.91
N LYS A 4 -14.21 102.78 -9.71
CA LYS A 4 -13.05 102.79 -10.64
C LYS A 4 -12.33 101.41 -10.58
N PRO A 5 -11.32 101.06 -11.42
CA PRO A 5 -11.04 101.36 -12.83
C PRO A 5 -10.68 100.08 -13.65
N MET A 6 -10.56 100.20 -14.97
CA MET A 6 -9.92 99.18 -15.84
C MET A 6 -8.44 99.54 -16.03
N THR A 7 -7.55 98.57 -15.79
CA THR A 7 -6.14 98.63 -16.20
C THR A 7 -5.76 97.32 -16.89
N PHE A 8 -5.30 97.45 -18.14
CA PHE A 8 -4.70 96.40 -18.95
C PHE A 8 -3.28 96.08 -18.47
N ILE A 9 -2.93 94.80 -18.26
CA ILE A 9 -1.54 94.30 -18.37
C ILE A 9 -1.51 92.87 -18.93
N GLN A 10 -0.88 92.79 -20.11
CA GLN A 10 -0.03 91.76 -20.72
C GLN A 10 -0.33 90.26 -20.61
N THR A 11 -0.46 89.69 -21.81
CA THR A 11 -0.25 88.31 -22.24
C THR A 11 1.10 87.74 -21.78
N SER A 12 1.09 86.52 -21.24
CA SER A 12 2.20 85.57 -21.34
C SER A 12 1.68 84.13 -21.22
N ILE A 13 2.13 83.30 -22.15
CA ILE A 13 1.74 81.91 -22.39
C ILE A 13 2.31 81.02 -21.27
N VAL A 14 1.47 80.15 -20.70
CA VAL A 14 1.93 78.94 -19.99
C VAL A 14 1.12 77.76 -20.49
N THR A 15 1.81 76.89 -21.23
CA THR A 15 1.42 75.53 -21.60
C THR A 15 1.52 74.63 -20.37
N LEU A 16 0.49 73.86 -20.01
CA LEU A 16 0.71 72.62 -19.24
C LEU A 16 -0.47 71.62 -19.33
N ALA A 17 -0.15 70.49 -19.98
CA ALA A 17 -0.63 69.12 -19.81
C ALA A 17 -2.07 68.82 -19.36
N LEU A 18 -2.83 68.17 -20.25
CA LEU A 18 -3.99 67.34 -19.93
C LEU A 18 -3.57 66.15 -19.06
N ALA A 19 -4.05 66.09 -17.83
CA ALA A 19 -4.08 64.87 -17.04
C ALA A 19 -5.42 64.15 -17.29
N SER A 20 -5.40 63.10 -18.11
CA SER A 20 -6.50 62.15 -18.22
C SER A 20 -6.42 61.16 -17.05
N THR A 21 -7.45 61.15 -16.21
CA THR A 21 -7.61 60.17 -15.14
C THR A 21 -7.99 58.81 -15.74
N ALA A 22 -7.01 57.92 -15.84
CA ALA A 22 -7.27 56.50 -16.12
C ALA A 22 -7.75 55.82 -14.82
N SER A 23 -9.05 55.59 -14.72
CA SER A 23 -9.62 54.70 -13.70
C SER A 23 -9.12 53.28 -13.95
N VAL A 24 -8.21 52.81 -13.10
CA VAL A 24 -7.78 51.40 -13.06
C VAL A 24 -8.93 50.57 -12.51
N TYR A 25 -9.64 49.87 -13.40
CA TYR A 25 -10.47 48.75 -13.01
C TYR A 25 -9.55 47.62 -12.53
N ALA A 26 -9.44 47.45 -11.21
CA ALA A 26 -8.91 46.23 -10.64
C ALA A 26 -9.91 45.11 -10.94
N GLN A 27 -9.57 44.23 -11.89
CA GLN A 27 -10.25 42.95 -12.05
C GLN A 27 -9.97 42.13 -10.79
N ASP A 28 -10.99 42.02 -9.94
CA ASP A 28 -11.06 41.03 -8.89
C ASP A 28 -11.01 39.65 -9.55
N SER A 29 -9.83 39.04 -9.52
CA SER A 29 -9.63 37.68 -9.98
C SER A 29 -10.25 36.78 -8.93
N SER A 30 -11.47 36.34 -9.22
CA SER A 30 -12.18 35.29 -8.51
C SER A 30 -11.23 34.13 -8.21
N GLN A 31 -10.73 34.05 -6.98
CA GLN A 31 -10.17 32.84 -6.44
C GLN A 31 -11.28 31.79 -6.49
N SER A 32 -11.21 30.87 -7.46
CA SER A 32 -11.95 29.63 -7.39
C SER A 32 -11.39 28.89 -6.17
N ASN A 33 -12.05 29.07 -5.03
CA ASN A 33 -11.85 28.22 -3.87
C ASN A 33 -12.43 26.86 -4.26
N SER A 34 -11.65 26.07 -5.00
CA SER A 34 -11.94 24.66 -5.23
C SER A 34 -12.07 24.05 -3.83
N GLN A 35 -13.30 23.74 -3.41
CA GLN A 35 -13.51 23.00 -2.17
C GLN A 35 -12.57 21.80 -2.19
N GLU A 36 -11.63 21.77 -1.24
CA GLU A 36 -10.68 20.68 -1.11
C GLU A 36 -11.47 19.38 -1.03
N ASN A 37 -11.25 18.46 -1.97
CA ASN A 37 -11.98 17.20 -1.99
C ASN A 37 -11.54 16.36 -0.79
N MET A 38 -12.32 16.41 0.29
CA MET A 38 -11.98 15.73 1.55
C MET A 38 -12.19 14.21 1.49
N LYS A 39 -12.62 13.64 0.35
CA LYS A 39 -12.80 12.19 0.17
C LYS A 39 -11.70 11.60 -0.70
N ILE A 40 -11.02 10.60 -0.17
CA ILE A 40 -9.96 9.85 -0.84
C ILE A 40 -10.47 8.45 -1.11
N ARG A 41 -10.35 7.96 -2.34
CA ARG A 41 -10.71 6.60 -2.72
C ARG A 41 -9.46 5.73 -2.73
N LEU A 42 -9.42 4.72 -1.87
CA LEU A 42 -8.32 3.76 -1.77
C LEU A 42 -8.75 2.41 -2.33
N ALA A 43 -8.05 1.89 -3.34
CA ALA A 43 -8.14 0.45 -3.63
C ALA A 43 -7.07 -0.32 -2.84
N THR A 44 -7.49 -1.38 -2.14
CA THR A 44 -6.56 -2.26 -1.44
C THR A 44 -6.93 -3.72 -1.65
N THR A 45 -6.17 -4.62 -1.04
CA THR A 45 -6.44 -6.05 -1.12
C THR A 45 -7.44 -6.49 -0.06
N THR A 46 -8.23 -7.54 -0.34
CA THR A 46 -9.15 -8.13 0.64
C THR A 46 -8.44 -8.59 1.91
N SER A 47 -7.19 -9.10 1.81
CA SER A 47 -6.38 -9.48 2.97
C SER A 47 -5.90 -8.28 3.77
N THR A 48 -5.54 -7.15 3.14
CA THR A 48 -5.27 -5.89 3.87
C THR A 48 -6.51 -5.45 4.64
N TYR A 49 -7.67 -5.42 4.00
CA TYR A 49 -8.90 -4.95 4.62
C TYR A 49 -9.30 -5.81 5.83
N HIS A 50 -9.37 -7.14 5.67
CA HIS A 50 -9.70 -8.07 6.76
C HIS A 50 -8.59 -8.25 7.81
N SER A 51 -7.44 -7.60 7.63
CA SER A 51 -6.43 -7.54 8.69
C SER A 51 -6.90 -6.67 9.86
N GLY A 52 -7.82 -5.73 9.64
CA GLY A 52 -8.29 -4.72 10.61
C GLY A 52 -7.37 -3.50 10.74
N LEU A 53 -6.22 -3.49 10.05
CA LEU A 53 -5.24 -2.40 10.16
C LEU A 53 -5.82 -1.04 9.72
N LEU A 54 -6.59 -1.00 8.64
CA LEU A 54 -7.15 0.27 8.15
C LEU A 54 -8.19 0.84 9.11
N ASP A 55 -9.00 -0.01 9.76
CA ASP A 55 -9.95 0.44 10.78
C ASP A 55 -9.25 1.07 11.99
N TYR A 56 -8.01 0.66 12.26
CA TYR A 56 -7.17 1.23 13.31
C TYR A 56 -6.49 2.54 12.88
N LEU A 57 -6.05 2.66 11.63
CA LEU A 57 -5.30 3.83 11.14
C LEU A 57 -6.20 5.00 10.68
N LEU A 58 -7.29 4.70 9.96
CA LEU A 58 -8.10 5.71 9.30
C LEU A 58 -8.80 6.71 10.25
N PRO A 59 -9.28 6.33 11.45
CA PRO A 59 -9.83 7.30 12.39
C PRO A 59 -8.80 8.35 12.84
N GLU A 60 -7.55 7.93 13.08
CA GLU A 60 -6.49 8.86 13.50
C GLU A 60 -6.03 9.74 12.33
N PHE A 61 -5.94 9.19 11.12
CA PHE A 61 -5.68 9.98 9.92
C PHE A 61 -6.74 11.07 9.70
N LYS A 62 -8.03 10.73 9.86
CA LYS A 62 -9.13 11.69 9.76
C LYS A 62 -9.02 12.79 10.81
N LYS A 63 -8.66 12.43 12.05
CA LYS A 63 -8.47 13.40 13.13
C LYS A 63 -7.32 14.36 12.85
N ASP A 64 -6.22 13.87 12.29
CA ASP A 64 -5.02 14.66 12.00
C ASP A 64 -5.20 15.60 10.80
N THR A 65 -6.02 15.21 9.82
CA THR A 65 -6.02 15.87 8.50
C THR A 65 -7.40 16.33 8.02
N GLY A 66 -8.48 15.86 8.63
CA GLY A 66 -9.85 16.09 8.19
C GLY A 66 -10.31 15.20 7.02
N TYR A 67 -9.41 14.52 6.32
CA TYR A 67 -9.74 13.67 5.19
C TYR A 67 -10.46 12.38 5.61
N THR A 68 -11.36 11.92 4.76
CA THR A 68 -12.01 10.60 4.87
C THR A 68 -11.54 9.69 3.74
N VAL A 69 -11.34 8.41 4.05
CA VAL A 69 -10.90 7.41 3.06
C VAL A 69 -12.01 6.39 2.83
N ASP A 70 -12.50 6.31 1.59
CA ASP A 70 -13.41 5.28 1.13
C ASP A 70 -12.59 4.10 0.60
N VAL A 71 -12.69 2.95 1.26
CA VAL A 71 -11.85 1.78 0.97
C VAL A 71 -12.59 0.79 0.07
N LEU A 72 -11.99 0.48 -1.08
CA LEU A 72 -12.42 -0.55 -2.02
C LEU A 72 -11.49 -1.76 -1.91
N ALA A 73 -11.97 -2.84 -1.30
CA ALA A 73 -11.21 -4.07 -1.15
C ALA A 73 -11.45 -5.03 -2.34
N ALA A 74 -10.38 -5.51 -2.96
CA ALA A 74 -10.44 -6.46 -4.07
C ALA A 74 -9.17 -7.36 -4.12
N GLY A 75 -9.04 -8.27 -5.09
CA GLY A 75 -7.74 -8.91 -5.33
C GLY A 75 -6.73 -7.92 -5.94
N THR A 76 -5.43 -8.12 -5.73
CA THR A 76 -4.35 -7.22 -6.22
C THR A 76 -4.54 -6.76 -7.66
N GLY A 77 -4.80 -7.70 -8.59
CA GLY A 77 -4.96 -7.36 -10.00
C GLY A 77 -6.17 -6.46 -10.27
N LYS A 78 -7.25 -6.60 -9.50
CA LYS A 78 -8.43 -5.73 -9.60
C LYS A 78 -8.16 -4.37 -8.95
N SER A 79 -7.45 -4.32 -7.82
CA SER A 79 -7.07 -3.05 -7.17
C SER A 79 -6.15 -2.20 -8.05
N LEU A 80 -5.14 -2.81 -8.68
CA LEU A 80 -4.28 -2.12 -9.64
C LEU A 80 -5.06 -1.69 -10.89
N ARG A 81 -6.00 -2.50 -11.37
CA ARG A 81 -6.88 -2.13 -12.49
C ARG A 81 -7.78 -0.94 -12.17
N MET A 82 -8.32 -0.86 -10.96
CA MET A 82 -9.09 0.32 -10.50
C MET A 82 -8.22 1.59 -10.56
N GLY A 83 -6.96 1.51 -10.11
CA GLY A 83 -6.01 2.62 -10.24
C GLY A 83 -5.70 2.95 -11.70
N GLN A 84 -5.54 1.93 -12.55
CA GLN A 84 -5.30 2.10 -13.98
C GLN A 84 -6.47 2.79 -14.68
N ASN A 85 -7.69 2.62 -14.19
CA ASN A 85 -8.93 3.18 -14.76
C ASN A 85 -9.30 4.56 -14.19
N GLY A 86 -8.64 5.02 -13.11
CA GLY A 86 -9.00 6.27 -12.43
C GLY A 86 -10.18 6.14 -11.46
N ASP A 87 -10.57 4.90 -11.13
CA ASP A 87 -11.69 4.60 -10.22
C ASP A 87 -11.35 4.97 -8.76
N VAL A 88 -10.06 5.05 -8.43
CA VAL A 88 -9.51 5.37 -7.12
C VAL A 88 -8.37 6.37 -7.23
N ASP A 89 -8.01 7.03 -6.13
CA ASP A 89 -6.97 8.06 -6.10
C ASP A 89 -5.58 7.48 -5.75
N LEU A 90 -5.57 6.37 -5.01
CA LEU A 90 -4.36 5.60 -4.72
C LEU A 90 -4.66 4.11 -4.51
N VAL A 91 -3.61 3.30 -4.65
CA VAL A 91 -3.64 1.86 -4.40
C VAL A 91 -2.70 1.49 -3.25
N MET A 92 -3.10 0.53 -2.41
CA MET A 92 -2.25 -0.09 -1.39
C MET A 92 -2.27 -1.60 -1.57
N THR A 93 -1.16 -2.17 -2.05
CA THR A 93 -1.05 -3.60 -2.38
C THR A 93 0.26 -4.19 -1.86
N HIS A 94 0.47 -5.49 -2.10
CA HIS A 94 1.68 -6.23 -1.70
C HIS A 94 2.16 -7.18 -2.80
N ALA A 95 2.32 -6.67 -4.02
CA ALA A 95 2.74 -7.44 -5.18
C ALA A 95 3.82 -6.71 -6.00
N PRO A 96 5.08 -6.73 -5.55
CA PRO A 96 6.15 -5.89 -6.10
C PRO A 96 6.32 -5.96 -7.62
N LYS A 97 6.20 -7.16 -8.21
CA LYS A 97 6.31 -7.34 -9.66
C LYS A 97 5.17 -6.63 -10.42
N SER A 98 3.94 -6.75 -9.95
CA SER A 98 2.77 -6.11 -10.58
C SER A 98 2.74 -4.61 -10.33
N GLU A 99 3.20 -4.17 -9.17
CA GLU A 99 3.31 -2.78 -8.77
C GLU A 99 4.39 -2.04 -9.56
N ALA A 100 5.56 -2.66 -9.76
CA ALA A 100 6.61 -2.13 -10.62
C ALA A 100 6.07 -1.92 -12.03
N LYS A 101 5.44 -2.95 -12.62
CA LYS A 101 4.79 -2.82 -13.93
C LYS A 101 3.74 -1.70 -13.98
N PHE A 102 2.92 -1.56 -12.93
CA PHE A 102 1.91 -0.50 -12.86
C PHE A 102 2.52 0.92 -12.91
N VAL A 103 3.69 1.10 -12.27
CA VAL A 103 4.43 2.37 -12.31
C VAL A 103 5.16 2.54 -13.65
N ASP A 104 5.82 1.50 -14.15
CA ASP A 104 6.58 1.52 -15.41
C ASP A 104 5.68 1.78 -16.62
N ASP A 105 4.46 1.25 -16.61
CA ASP A 105 3.43 1.53 -17.63
C ASP A 105 2.81 2.94 -17.48
N GLY A 106 3.24 3.74 -16.50
CA GLY A 106 2.82 5.12 -16.28
C GLY A 106 1.46 5.27 -15.60
N PHE A 107 0.89 4.21 -15.03
CA PHE A 107 -0.43 4.26 -14.38
C PHE A 107 -0.35 4.83 -12.95
N GLY A 108 0.77 4.62 -12.27
CA GLY A 108 1.01 5.12 -10.92
C GLY A 108 2.27 5.97 -10.81
N VAL A 109 2.33 6.77 -9.74
CA VAL A 109 3.47 7.61 -9.39
C VAL A 109 3.76 7.51 -7.89
N LEU A 110 4.99 7.88 -7.49
CA LEU A 110 5.44 7.92 -6.11
C LEU A 110 5.16 6.63 -5.31
N PRO A 111 5.64 5.46 -5.76
CA PRO A 111 5.55 4.24 -4.96
C PRO A 111 6.33 4.41 -3.65
N ARG A 112 5.70 4.12 -2.52
CA ARG A 112 6.33 4.18 -1.20
C ARG A 112 6.15 2.87 -0.44
N LYS A 113 7.27 2.34 0.07
CA LYS A 113 7.27 1.23 1.02
C LYS A 113 6.60 1.69 2.30
N LEU A 114 5.70 0.86 2.83
CA LEU A 114 4.89 1.19 3.99
C LEU A 114 5.25 0.33 5.19
N MET A 115 5.12 -0.98 5.00
CA MET A 115 5.26 -2.00 6.02
C MET A 115 5.45 -3.34 5.35
N TYR A 116 5.66 -4.39 6.13
CA TYR A 116 5.53 -5.76 5.67
C TYR A 116 4.85 -6.60 6.74
N ASN A 117 4.15 -7.65 6.31
CA ASN A 117 4.04 -8.85 7.13
C ASN A 117 4.98 -9.91 6.54
N ASP A 118 4.95 -11.10 7.09
CA ASP A 118 5.76 -12.20 6.60
C ASP A 118 4.95 -13.47 6.36
N PHE A 119 5.52 -14.31 5.51
CA PHE A 119 5.18 -15.70 5.41
C PHE A 119 5.97 -16.49 6.46
N VAL A 120 5.41 -17.60 6.90
CA VAL A 120 6.07 -18.57 7.78
C VAL A 120 5.96 -19.95 7.16
N LEU A 121 7.05 -20.71 7.28
CA LEU A 121 7.05 -22.13 6.92
C LEU A 121 6.66 -22.91 8.17
N VAL A 122 5.54 -23.62 8.09
CA VAL A 122 5.00 -24.43 9.18
C VAL A 122 5.09 -25.89 8.83
N GLY A 123 5.13 -26.74 9.85
CA GLY A 123 5.22 -28.19 9.67
C GLY A 123 4.99 -28.96 10.97
N PRO A 124 5.07 -30.30 10.91
CA PRO A 124 4.83 -31.16 12.06
C PRO A 124 5.87 -30.94 13.15
N LYS A 125 5.48 -31.16 14.41
CA LYS A 125 6.39 -30.99 15.57
C LYS A 125 7.61 -31.92 15.51
N ALA A 126 7.42 -33.11 14.94
CA ALA A 126 8.46 -34.13 14.75
C ALA A 126 9.52 -33.75 13.71
N ASP A 127 9.21 -32.80 12.82
CA ASP A 127 10.13 -32.23 11.83
C ASP A 127 10.98 -33.29 11.09
N PRO A 128 10.38 -34.20 10.30
CA PRO A 128 11.10 -35.28 9.62
C PRO A 128 12.15 -34.79 8.62
N ALA A 129 11.99 -33.59 8.05
CA ALA A 129 12.98 -32.95 7.18
C ALA A 129 14.05 -32.16 7.95
N LYS A 130 13.96 -32.07 9.29
CA LYS A 130 14.95 -31.47 10.19
C LYS A 130 15.26 -30.00 9.89
N ILE A 131 14.25 -29.21 9.51
CA ILE A 131 14.40 -27.81 9.09
C ILE A 131 14.29 -26.79 10.23
N ASN A 132 13.89 -27.18 11.44
CA ASN A 132 13.66 -26.26 12.56
C ASN A 132 14.91 -25.47 13.00
N ALA A 133 16.11 -25.93 12.61
CA ALA A 133 17.37 -25.24 12.86
C ALA A 133 17.72 -24.23 11.75
N ASP A 134 17.00 -24.24 10.63
CA ASP A 134 17.30 -23.41 9.47
C ASP A 134 16.70 -22.02 9.63
N LYS A 135 17.58 -21.01 9.57
CA LYS A 135 17.15 -19.61 9.39
C LYS A 135 17.01 -19.22 7.91
N ASP A 136 17.38 -20.15 7.03
CA ASP A 136 17.35 -19.97 5.58
C ASP A 136 16.17 -20.76 4.99
N VAL A 137 15.16 -20.04 4.49
CA VAL A 137 13.95 -20.68 3.93
C VAL A 137 14.24 -21.50 2.67
N VAL A 138 15.23 -21.10 1.86
CA VAL A 138 15.58 -21.82 0.63
C VAL A 138 16.28 -23.12 0.95
N LYS A 139 17.14 -23.13 1.97
CA LYS A 139 17.71 -24.37 2.51
C LYS A 139 16.60 -25.29 3.06
N ALA A 140 15.70 -24.77 3.88
CA ALA A 140 14.62 -25.57 4.46
C ALA A 140 13.73 -26.23 3.39
N ILE A 141 13.35 -25.48 2.35
CA ILE A 141 12.57 -26.00 1.22
C ILE A 141 13.36 -27.02 0.40
N THR A 142 14.67 -26.82 0.23
CA THR A 142 15.58 -27.81 -0.37
C THR A 142 15.62 -29.11 0.42
N ASP A 143 15.68 -29.03 1.75
CA ASP A 143 15.69 -30.19 2.63
C ASP A 143 14.35 -30.92 2.59
N ILE A 144 13.21 -30.22 2.60
CA ILE A 144 11.88 -30.82 2.43
C ILE A 144 11.84 -31.69 1.16
N ALA A 145 12.30 -31.16 0.02
CA ALA A 145 12.34 -31.93 -1.23
C ALA A 145 13.34 -33.10 -1.16
N SER A 146 14.52 -32.89 -0.59
CA SER A 146 15.58 -33.91 -0.50
C SER A 146 15.19 -35.10 0.38
N TYR A 147 14.44 -34.85 1.46
CA TYR A 147 13.86 -35.89 2.31
C TYR A 147 12.54 -36.45 1.76
N ASN A 148 12.07 -35.95 0.60
CA ASN A 148 10.76 -36.24 0.03
C ASN A 148 9.63 -36.10 1.06
N ALA A 149 9.75 -35.11 1.96
CA ALA A 149 8.76 -34.83 2.98
C ALA A 149 7.51 -34.24 2.33
N THR A 150 6.33 -34.49 2.92
CA THR A 150 5.08 -34.01 2.33
C THR A 150 5.00 -32.49 2.45
N PHE A 151 4.79 -31.80 1.32
CA PHE A 151 4.56 -30.37 1.25
C PHE A 151 3.20 -30.10 0.59
N ILE A 152 2.32 -29.39 1.29
CA ILE A 152 1.00 -29.01 0.75
C ILE A 152 1.09 -27.61 0.18
N SER A 153 1.04 -27.50 -1.15
CA SER A 153 0.88 -26.23 -1.84
C SER A 153 -0.60 -25.90 -2.01
N ARG A 154 -0.92 -24.61 -1.86
CA ARG A 154 -2.24 -24.06 -2.20
C ARG A 154 -2.66 -24.42 -3.63
N GLY A 155 -1.74 -24.33 -4.60
CA GLY A 155 -1.99 -24.65 -6.01
C GLY A 155 -3.14 -23.85 -6.65
N ASP A 156 -3.39 -22.63 -6.20
CA ASP A 156 -4.58 -21.83 -6.53
C ASP A 156 -4.29 -20.48 -7.20
N ASP A 157 -3.07 -20.28 -7.73
CA ASP A 157 -2.59 -19.04 -8.36
C ASP A 157 -2.61 -17.78 -7.47
N SER A 158 -2.80 -17.96 -6.17
CA SER A 158 -2.81 -16.88 -5.18
C SER A 158 -1.44 -16.25 -4.96
N GLY A 159 -1.43 -15.13 -4.22
CA GLY A 159 -0.19 -14.50 -3.76
C GLY A 159 0.70 -15.46 -2.96
N THR A 160 0.12 -16.27 -2.07
CA THR A 160 0.86 -17.28 -1.29
C THR A 160 1.43 -18.37 -2.19
N ASN A 161 0.66 -18.88 -3.15
CA ASN A 161 1.16 -19.89 -4.10
C ASN A 161 2.30 -19.32 -4.96
N LYS A 162 2.16 -18.10 -5.49
CA LYS A 162 3.24 -17.44 -6.24
C LYS A 162 4.49 -17.20 -5.39
N LYS A 163 4.32 -16.87 -4.11
CA LYS A 163 5.44 -16.73 -3.16
C LYS A 163 6.17 -18.05 -2.99
N GLU A 164 5.42 -19.12 -2.70
CA GLU A 164 5.91 -20.48 -2.53
C GLU A 164 6.65 -20.98 -3.77
N LEU A 165 6.05 -20.88 -4.96
CA LEU A 165 6.70 -21.20 -6.24
C LEU A 165 7.99 -20.40 -6.46
N GLY A 166 8.02 -19.12 -6.09
CA GLY A 166 9.23 -18.31 -6.16
C GLY A 166 10.33 -18.75 -5.19
N LEU A 167 10.02 -19.45 -4.10
CA LEU A 167 11.03 -20.05 -3.21
C LEU A 167 11.59 -21.34 -3.82
N TRP A 168 10.75 -22.18 -4.44
CA TRP A 168 11.21 -23.35 -5.19
C TRP A 168 12.12 -22.97 -6.36
N GLU A 169 11.76 -21.92 -7.11
CA GLU A 169 12.59 -21.37 -8.19
C GLU A 169 13.97 -20.91 -7.67
N GLN A 170 14.01 -20.21 -6.53
CA GLN A 170 15.27 -19.80 -5.89
C GLN A 170 16.10 -20.99 -5.41
N ALA A 171 15.45 -22.07 -4.96
CA ALA A 171 16.10 -23.34 -4.64
C ALA A 171 16.57 -24.11 -5.88
N LYS A 172 16.19 -23.65 -7.09
CA LYS A 172 16.41 -24.34 -8.38
C LYS A 172 15.78 -25.74 -8.38
N ILE A 173 14.64 -25.88 -7.72
CA ILE A 173 13.88 -27.13 -7.63
C ILE A 173 12.56 -26.94 -8.35
N GLU A 174 12.25 -27.85 -9.25
CA GLU A 174 10.89 -27.98 -9.77
C GLU A 174 10.06 -28.80 -8.76
N PRO A 175 8.92 -28.30 -8.27
CA PRO A 175 8.14 -28.97 -7.25
C PRO A 175 7.30 -30.13 -7.84
N ASN A 176 7.97 -31.16 -8.36
CA ASN A 176 7.37 -32.36 -8.95
C ASN A 176 7.78 -33.66 -8.23
N PHE A 177 8.41 -33.55 -7.06
CA PHE A 177 8.78 -34.68 -6.20
C PHE A 177 7.54 -35.30 -5.53
N GLY A 178 7.62 -36.58 -5.14
CA GLY A 178 6.46 -37.35 -4.69
C GLY A 178 5.75 -36.80 -3.43
N GLY A 179 6.49 -36.08 -2.58
CA GLY A 179 5.96 -35.39 -1.40
C GLY A 179 5.19 -34.09 -1.71
N TYR A 180 5.35 -33.50 -2.90
CA TYR A 180 4.69 -32.25 -3.25
C TYR A 180 3.23 -32.46 -3.67
N LYS A 181 2.30 -31.75 -3.02
CA LYS A 181 0.85 -31.87 -3.27
C LYS A 181 0.22 -30.49 -3.45
N ALA A 182 -0.12 -30.13 -4.68
CA ALA A 182 -0.89 -28.92 -4.99
C ALA A 182 -2.40 -29.23 -4.89
N VAL A 183 -3.12 -28.54 -4.00
CA VAL A 183 -4.51 -28.92 -3.67
C VAL A 183 -5.59 -28.06 -4.34
N GLY A 184 -5.24 -26.92 -4.93
CA GLY A 184 -6.18 -25.99 -5.53
C GLY A 184 -7.17 -25.37 -4.54
N GLN A 185 -6.74 -25.16 -3.28
CA GLN A 185 -7.60 -24.69 -2.19
C GLN A 185 -7.04 -23.41 -1.55
N GLY A 186 -7.92 -22.71 -0.82
CA GLY A 186 -7.53 -21.58 0.03
C GLY A 186 -6.70 -22.01 1.25
N MET A 187 -6.15 -21.03 1.96
CA MET A 187 -5.15 -21.27 3.02
C MET A 187 -5.67 -22.07 4.22
N GLY A 188 -6.92 -21.87 4.64
CA GLY A 188 -7.52 -22.63 5.75
C GLY A 188 -7.56 -24.14 5.50
N PRO A 189 -8.21 -24.60 4.40
CA PRO A 189 -8.17 -26.01 3.99
C PRO A 189 -6.75 -26.56 3.79
N THR A 190 -5.84 -25.78 3.20
CA THR A 190 -4.42 -26.18 3.04
C THR A 190 -3.74 -26.43 4.40
N LEU A 191 -3.95 -25.55 5.38
CA LEU A 191 -3.40 -25.73 6.74
C LEU A 191 -3.99 -26.94 7.45
N ASN A 192 -5.31 -27.16 7.36
CA ASN A 192 -5.96 -28.33 7.95
C ASN A 192 -5.38 -29.62 7.35
N MET A 193 -5.27 -29.69 6.02
CA MET A 193 -4.68 -30.84 5.35
C MET A 193 -3.21 -31.04 5.72
N ALA A 194 -2.44 -29.96 5.84
CA ALA A 194 -1.05 -30.04 6.30
C ALA A 194 -0.97 -30.61 7.72
N SER A 195 -1.89 -30.22 8.61
CA SER A 195 -1.98 -30.78 9.98
C SER A 195 -2.37 -32.25 9.98
N GLU A 196 -3.38 -32.64 9.20
CA GLU A 196 -3.85 -34.03 9.11
C GLU A 196 -2.80 -34.97 8.53
N LEU A 197 -2.08 -34.52 7.50
CA LEU A 197 -1.05 -35.30 6.81
C LEU A 197 0.34 -35.16 7.44
N GLN A 198 0.47 -34.40 8.54
CA GLN A 198 1.75 -34.09 9.18
C GLN A 198 2.79 -33.58 8.16
N ALA A 199 2.36 -32.59 7.38
CA ALA A 199 3.07 -32.05 6.24
C ALA A 199 3.50 -30.59 6.46
N TYR A 200 4.42 -30.14 5.62
CA TYR A 200 4.90 -28.77 5.58
C TYR A 200 4.01 -27.91 4.67
N THR A 201 3.89 -26.62 4.97
CA THR A 201 3.24 -25.65 4.06
C THR A 201 3.71 -24.22 4.35
N LEU A 202 3.56 -23.33 3.37
CA LEU A 202 3.81 -21.90 3.51
C LEU A 202 2.49 -21.16 3.76
N THR A 203 2.44 -20.33 4.80
CA THR A 203 1.27 -19.50 5.14
C THR A 203 1.68 -18.08 5.47
N ASP A 204 0.79 -17.10 5.28
CA ASP A 204 0.99 -15.77 5.86
C ASP A 204 0.75 -15.81 7.38
N ARG A 205 1.45 -14.94 8.14
CA ARG A 205 1.36 -14.89 9.60
C ARG A 205 -0.07 -14.60 10.10
N GLY A 206 -0.82 -13.76 9.40
CA GLY A 206 -2.19 -13.44 9.80
C GLY A 206 -3.11 -14.66 9.79
N THR A 207 -3.02 -15.48 8.73
CA THR A 207 -3.75 -16.75 8.66
C THR A 207 -3.24 -17.75 9.69
N TRP A 208 -1.93 -17.85 9.90
CA TRP A 208 -1.37 -18.72 10.94
C TRP A 208 -1.97 -18.42 12.33
N LEU A 209 -1.93 -17.16 12.77
CA LEU A 209 -2.48 -16.74 14.07
C LEU A 209 -3.99 -16.98 14.22
N ALA A 210 -4.72 -17.08 13.11
CA ALA A 210 -6.15 -17.40 13.11
C ALA A 210 -6.44 -18.89 13.25
N TYR A 211 -5.48 -19.76 12.91
CA TYR A 211 -5.66 -21.22 12.86
C TYR A 211 -4.79 -21.99 13.85
N GLU A 212 -3.67 -21.46 14.34
CA GLU A 212 -2.66 -22.20 15.09
C GLU A 212 -3.22 -23.01 16.27
N ASN A 213 -4.21 -22.47 17.00
CA ASN A 213 -4.86 -23.14 18.13
C ASN A 213 -5.72 -24.36 17.74
N LYS A 214 -5.92 -24.60 16.43
CA LYS A 214 -6.71 -25.71 15.87
C LYS A 214 -5.85 -26.72 15.10
N LEU A 215 -4.54 -26.49 15.01
CA LEU A 215 -3.63 -27.27 14.18
C LEU A 215 -2.58 -27.97 15.06
N ASP A 216 -2.15 -29.16 14.65
CA ASP A 216 -0.99 -29.84 15.21
C ASP A 216 0.27 -29.57 14.36
N LEU A 217 0.56 -28.29 14.17
CA LEU A 217 1.71 -27.77 13.44
C LEU A 217 2.46 -26.76 14.32
N LYS A 218 3.68 -26.42 13.93
CA LYS A 218 4.43 -25.28 14.51
C LYS A 218 5.13 -24.49 13.41
N ILE A 219 5.45 -23.23 13.69
CA ILE A 219 6.38 -22.46 12.85
C ILE A 219 7.77 -23.11 12.96
N LEU A 220 8.36 -23.43 11.82
CA LEU A 220 9.70 -24.01 11.72
C LEU A 220 10.71 -23.02 11.17
N VAL A 221 10.31 -22.19 10.20
CA VAL A 221 11.16 -21.12 9.65
C VAL A 221 10.37 -19.81 9.56
N GLN A 222 10.98 -18.74 10.07
CA GLN A 222 10.46 -17.37 10.04
C GLN A 222 11.61 -16.37 10.07
N GLY A 223 11.34 -15.10 9.72
CA GLY A 223 12.31 -14.01 9.82
C GLY A 223 13.35 -13.92 8.68
N ASP A 224 13.39 -14.90 7.77
CA ASP A 224 14.14 -14.78 6.52
C ASP A 224 13.56 -13.63 5.68
N LYS A 225 14.40 -12.74 5.16
CA LYS A 225 13.95 -11.61 4.32
C LYS A 225 13.20 -12.07 3.06
N ARG A 226 13.50 -13.27 2.56
CA ARG A 226 12.77 -13.90 1.44
C ARG A 226 11.34 -14.27 1.82
N LEU A 227 11.00 -14.34 3.10
CA LEU A 227 9.63 -14.54 3.57
C LEU A 227 8.85 -13.23 3.74
N PHE A 228 9.49 -12.07 3.62
CA PHE A 228 8.77 -10.80 3.76
C PHE A 228 7.77 -10.61 2.62
N ASN A 229 6.64 -10.03 2.97
CA ASN A 229 5.55 -9.67 2.09
C ASN A 229 5.35 -8.15 2.21
N PRO A 230 6.09 -7.36 1.41
CA PRO A 230 6.10 -5.92 1.53
C PRO A 230 4.81 -5.31 0.98
N TYR A 231 4.31 -4.32 1.69
CA TYR A 231 3.19 -3.48 1.29
C TYR A 231 3.72 -2.14 0.83
N GLN A 232 3.09 -1.61 -0.21
CA GLN A 232 3.36 -0.28 -0.69
C GLN A 232 2.08 0.47 -1.00
N VAL A 233 2.19 1.79 -0.94
CA VAL A 233 1.17 2.73 -1.41
C VAL A 233 1.69 3.41 -2.68
N ILE A 234 0.82 3.52 -3.69
CA ILE A 234 1.14 4.16 -4.98
C ILE A 234 0.00 5.10 -5.34
N LEU A 235 0.33 6.34 -5.67
CA LEU A 235 -0.65 7.31 -6.15
C LEU A 235 -1.00 7.00 -7.60
N VAL A 236 -2.26 7.19 -8.00
CA VAL A 236 -2.60 7.13 -9.42
C VAL A 236 -2.03 8.37 -10.13
N ASN A 237 -1.53 8.18 -11.34
CA ASN A 237 -0.88 9.24 -12.10
C ASN A 237 -1.88 10.36 -12.48
N PRO A 238 -1.73 11.59 -11.94
CA PRO A 238 -2.68 12.68 -12.19
C PRO A 238 -2.69 13.16 -13.65
N SER A 239 -1.61 12.93 -14.41
CA SER A 239 -1.57 13.28 -15.83
C SER A 239 -2.56 12.48 -16.68
N ARG A 240 -3.10 11.37 -16.16
CA ARG A 240 -4.09 10.53 -16.84
C ARG A 240 -5.53 10.93 -16.53
N TYR A 241 -5.76 11.62 -15.40
CA TYR A 241 -7.08 11.92 -14.86
C TYR A 241 -7.10 13.32 -14.25
N PRO A 242 -7.62 14.34 -14.97
CA PRO A 242 -7.65 15.72 -14.47
C PRO A 242 -8.38 15.91 -13.14
N ASP A 243 -9.42 15.10 -12.90
CA ASP A 243 -10.30 15.23 -11.72
C ASP A 243 -9.89 14.34 -10.54
N ILE A 244 -8.75 13.66 -10.63
CA ILE A 244 -8.32 12.75 -9.56
C ILE A 244 -7.89 13.52 -8.31
N ASN A 245 -8.22 13.00 -7.12
CA ASN A 245 -7.86 13.66 -5.87
C ASN A 245 -6.40 13.39 -5.48
N TYR A 246 -5.47 13.92 -6.28
CA TYR A 246 -4.04 13.72 -6.07
C TYR A 246 -3.55 14.29 -4.73
N GLN A 247 -4.05 15.46 -4.33
CA GLN A 247 -3.62 16.11 -3.08
C GLN A 247 -4.07 15.31 -1.85
N GLY A 248 -5.33 14.87 -1.81
CA GLY A 248 -5.81 14.00 -0.74
C GLY A 248 -5.05 12.67 -0.71
N ALA A 249 -4.87 12.03 -1.87
CA ALA A 249 -4.11 10.79 -1.97
C ALA A 249 -2.65 10.96 -1.49
N LYS A 250 -2.00 12.06 -1.86
CA LYS A 250 -0.66 12.41 -1.40
C LYS A 250 -0.63 12.65 0.10
N ALA A 251 -1.60 13.37 0.67
CA ALA A 251 -1.70 13.61 2.10
C ALA A 251 -1.81 12.29 2.88
N PHE A 252 -2.62 11.34 2.40
CA PHE A 252 -2.71 10.02 3.02
C PHE A 252 -1.42 9.21 2.86
N SER A 253 -0.80 9.23 1.67
CA SER A 253 0.49 8.58 1.43
C SER A 253 1.62 9.16 2.30
N ASP A 254 1.66 10.48 2.51
CA ASP A 254 2.61 11.16 3.41
C ASP A 254 2.35 10.80 4.88
N TRP A 255 1.08 10.78 5.29
CA TRP A 255 0.71 10.42 6.67
C TRP A 255 1.11 8.98 7.00
N LEU A 256 0.84 8.03 6.10
CA LEU A 256 1.15 6.61 6.29
C LEU A 256 2.64 6.32 6.56
N VAL A 257 3.54 7.16 6.04
CA VAL A 257 5.00 7.00 6.19
C VAL A 257 5.60 7.89 7.29
N ASN A 258 4.79 8.70 7.96
CA ASN A 258 5.28 9.57 9.03
C ASN A 258 5.60 8.77 10.32
N PRO A 259 6.37 9.33 11.27
CA PRO A 259 6.76 8.63 12.49
C PRO A 259 5.59 8.14 13.33
N LYS A 260 4.48 8.90 13.39
CA LYS A 260 3.29 8.54 14.17
C LYS A 260 2.60 7.31 13.59
N ALA A 261 2.30 7.31 12.29
CA ALA A 261 1.65 6.18 11.62
C ALA A 261 2.54 4.94 11.62
N GLN A 262 3.85 5.09 11.41
CA GLN A 262 4.81 3.98 11.49
C GLN A 262 4.87 3.37 12.90
N ALA A 263 4.82 4.19 13.96
CA ALA A 263 4.70 3.70 15.33
C ALA A 263 3.38 2.95 15.55
N MET A 264 2.26 3.49 15.06
CA MET A 264 0.95 2.82 15.13
C MET A 264 0.95 1.47 14.42
N ILE A 265 1.55 1.37 13.23
CA ILE A 265 1.69 0.11 12.49
C ILE A 265 2.49 -0.91 13.31
N ASN A 266 3.61 -0.50 13.92
CA ASN A 266 4.42 -1.38 14.77
C ASN A 266 3.69 -1.82 16.05
N SER A 267 2.80 -1.00 16.58
CA SER A 267 1.98 -1.33 17.75
C SER A 267 0.71 -2.11 17.42
N TYR A 268 0.38 -2.28 16.12
CA TYR A 268 -0.82 -2.99 15.72
C TYR A 268 -0.69 -4.49 16.00
N GLN A 269 -1.64 -5.00 16.78
CA GLN A 269 -1.69 -6.40 17.16
C GLN A 269 -3.01 -7.05 16.77
N ARG A 270 -2.93 -8.34 16.47
CA ARG A 270 -4.11 -9.21 16.31
C ARG A 270 -3.90 -10.43 17.19
N HIS A 271 -4.88 -10.70 18.05
CA HIS A 271 -4.79 -11.77 19.07
C HIS A 271 -3.55 -11.66 19.98
N GLY A 272 -3.11 -10.44 20.28
CA GLY A 272 -1.94 -10.18 21.15
C GLY A 272 -0.58 -10.26 20.44
N GLU A 273 -0.56 -10.60 19.15
CA GLU A 273 0.67 -10.73 18.37
C GLU A 273 0.81 -9.60 17.35
N GLN A 274 2.04 -9.13 17.15
CA GLN A 274 2.34 -8.11 16.14
C GLN A 274 2.15 -8.69 14.73
N LEU A 275 1.32 -8.05 13.92
CA LEU A 275 1.00 -8.55 12.56
C LEU A 275 1.81 -7.86 11.45
N PHE A 276 2.16 -6.58 11.64
CA PHE A 276 2.88 -5.79 10.65
C PHE A 276 4.11 -5.13 11.27
N VAL A 277 5.17 -5.04 10.48
CA VAL A 277 6.39 -4.30 10.82
C VAL A 277 6.51 -3.13 9.87
N ALA A 278 6.50 -1.92 10.43
CA ALA A 278 6.64 -0.70 9.66
C ALA A 278 8.08 -0.56 9.14
N ASN A 279 8.24 -0.20 7.87
CA ASN A 279 9.54 -0.11 7.21
C ASN A 279 9.61 1.02 6.17
N ALA A 280 8.77 2.04 6.33
CA ALA A 280 8.86 3.21 5.47
C ALA A 280 10.25 3.84 5.63
N VAL A 281 10.87 4.17 4.50
CA VAL A 281 12.10 4.94 4.48
C VAL A 281 11.68 6.40 4.64
N VAL A 282 12.13 7.03 5.73
CA VAL A 282 11.97 8.48 5.90
C VAL A 282 12.71 9.14 4.73
N GLN A 283 11.95 9.81 3.86
CA GLN A 283 12.50 10.60 2.75
C GLN A 283 12.80 12.01 3.21
#